data_AF-A0A6G9YD46-F1
#
_entry.id   AF-A0A6G9YD46-F1
#
_cell.length_a   1.000
_cell.length_b   1.000
_cell.length_c   1.000
_cell.angle_alpha   90.00
_cell.angle_beta   90.00
_cell.angle_gamma   90.00
#
_symmetry.space_group_name_H-M   'P 1'
#
loop_
_entity.id
_entity.type
_entity.pdbx_description
1 polymer ?
#
loop_
_entity_poly.entity_id
_entity_poly.type
_entity_poly.pdbx_seq_one_letter_code
_entity_poly.pdbx_strand_id
1 'polypeptide(L)'
;MTDFRVVPRALRRRSDAIVECSNRYGTAVGLIASKSMGDKVLGRFGEGIPAIFNEAARSVVEALGKSGEAVHSAGVGIGECANIYERMDAEFYRRFGYLAEK
;
A
#
# COMPACT_ATOMS: atom_id res chain seq x y z
N MET A 1 -9.46 -27.39 14.54
CA MET A 1 -8.30 -27.34 13.63
C MET A 1 -8.80 -26.73 12.33
N THR A 2 -8.59 -25.42 12.13
CA THR A 2 -9.00 -24.75 10.89
C THR A 2 -8.10 -25.24 9.76
N ASP A 3 -8.66 -26.04 8.86
CA ASP A 3 -8.04 -26.47 7.62
C ASP A 3 -7.81 -25.22 6.75
N PHE A 4 -6.68 -24.55 6.94
CA PHE A 4 -6.26 -23.44 6.10
C PHE A 4 -5.80 -24.03 4.76
N ARG A 5 -6.75 -24.31 3.87
CA ARG A 5 -6.48 -24.33 2.43
C ARG A 5 -6.11 -22.90 2.04
N VAL A 6 -4.86 -22.53 2.26
CA VAL A 6 -4.30 -21.28 1.77
C VAL A 6 -4.28 -21.38 0.26
N VAL A 7 -5.34 -20.89 -0.39
CA VAL A 7 -5.38 -20.83 -1.85
C VAL A 7 -4.46 -19.67 -2.26
N PRO A 8 -3.33 -19.90 -2.95
CA PRO A 8 -2.37 -18.84 -3.25
C PRO A 8 -2.99 -17.68 -4.04
N ARG A 9 -3.98 -17.99 -4.88
CA ARG A 9 -4.81 -17.02 -5.59
C ARG A 9 -5.59 -16.08 -4.67
N ALA A 10 -6.07 -16.56 -3.52
CA ALA A 10 -6.75 -15.74 -2.53
C ALA A 10 -5.77 -14.82 -1.79
N LEU A 11 -4.55 -15.30 -1.50
CA LEU A 11 -3.48 -14.46 -0.95
C LEU A 11 -3.06 -13.36 -1.93
N ARG A 12 -2.88 -13.68 -3.21
CA ARG A 12 -2.59 -12.69 -4.26
C ARG A 12 -3.66 -11.60 -4.33
N ARG A 13 -4.94 -11.97 -4.42
CA ARG A 13 -6.03 -10.98 -4.43
C ARG A 13 -6.02 -10.06 -3.22
N ARG A 14 -5.65 -10.57 -2.05
CA ARG A 14 -5.54 -9.76 -0.82
C ARG A 14 -4.31 -8.85 -0.87
N SER A 15 -3.16 -9.36 -1.30
CA SER A 15 -1.95 -8.57 -1.55
C SER A 15 -2.25 -7.41 -2.51
N ASP A 16 -2.86 -7.70 -3.66
CA ASP A 16 -3.20 -6.70 -4.68
C ASP A 16 -4.12 -5.62 -4.11
N ALA A 17 -5.15 -6.00 -3.35
CA ALA A 17 -6.07 -5.05 -2.72
C ALA A 17 -5.37 -4.16 -1.67
N ILE A 18 -4.40 -4.71 -0.93
CA ILE A 18 -3.63 -3.97 0.07
C ILE A 18 -2.65 -3.00 -0.62
N VAL A 19 -1.95 -3.45 -1.66
CA VAL A 19 -1.07 -2.59 -2.47
C VAL A 19 -1.88 -1.47 -3.12
N GLU A 20 -3.05 -1.78 -3.67
CA GLU A 20 -3.94 -0.76 -4.24
C GLU A 20 -4.42 0.24 -3.18
N CYS A 21 -4.70 -0.22 -1.96
CA CYS A 21 -5.00 0.68 -0.84
C CYS A 21 -3.82 1.62 -0.56
N SER A 22 -2.58 1.10 -0.53
CA SER A 22 -1.37 1.91 -0.31
C SER A 22 -1.18 2.97 -1.40
N ASN A 23 -1.48 2.65 -2.67
CA ASN A 23 -1.42 3.60 -3.78
C ASN A 23 -2.35 4.81 -3.55
N ARG A 24 -3.54 4.58 -2.98
CA ARG A 24 -4.49 5.66 -2.66
C ARG A 24 -3.96 6.62 -1.61
N TYR A 25 -3.16 6.16 -0.65
CA TYR A 25 -2.44 7.04 0.28
C TYR A 25 -1.46 7.95 -0.48
N GLY A 26 -0.70 7.39 -1.43
CA GLY A 26 0.20 8.16 -2.28
C GLY A 26 -0.52 9.23 -3.11
N THR A 27 -1.68 8.89 -3.69
CA THR A 27 -2.53 9.87 -4.38
C THR A 27 -3.02 10.98 -3.46
N ALA A 28 -3.50 10.63 -2.25
CA ALA A 28 -3.95 11.60 -1.27
C ALA A 28 -2.83 12.56 -0.84
N VAL A 29 -1.62 12.02 -0.59
CA VAL A 29 -0.41 12.80 -0.31
C VAL A 29 -0.14 13.80 -1.43
N GLY A 30 -0.13 13.36 -2.69
CA GLY A 30 0.10 14.24 -3.84
C GLY A 30 -0.94 15.36 -3.96
N LEU A 31 -2.22 15.04 -3.75
CA LEU A 31 -3.29 16.02 -3.78
C LEU A 31 -3.14 17.06 -2.68
N ILE A 32 -2.85 16.66 -1.44
CA ILE A 32 -2.72 17.59 -0.31
C ILE A 32 -1.46 18.46 -0.47
N ALA A 33 -0.33 17.86 -0.83
CA ALA A 33 0.93 18.58 -1.04
C ALA A 33 0.82 19.65 -2.15
N SER A 34 -0.02 19.42 -3.16
CA SER A 34 -0.27 20.38 -4.24
C SER A 34 -1.09 21.61 -3.84
N LYS A 35 -1.67 21.64 -2.63
CA LYS A 35 -2.59 22.69 -2.16
C LYS A 35 -1.96 23.68 -1.19
N SER A 36 -0.63 23.80 -1.17
CA SER A 36 0.06 24.81 -0.36
C SER A 36 -0.46 26.22 -0.63
N MET A 37 -0.70 26.97 0.44
CA MET A 37 -1.12 28.36 0.40
C MET A 37 0.10 29.29 0.39
N GLY A 38 0.11 30.30 -0.47
CA GLY A 38 1.12 31.36 -0.40
C GLY A 38 0.87 32.30 0.79
N ASP A 39 1.95 32.86 1.35
CA ASP A 39 1.90 33.66 2.59
C ASP A 39 0.93 34.85 2.55
N LYS A 40 0.67 35.42 1.37
CA LYS A 40 -0.22 36.57 1.18
C LYS A 40 -1.54 36.23 0.49
N VAL A 41 -1.87 34.95 0.31
CA VAL A 41 -3.04 34.52 -0.47
C VAL A 41 -4.36 35.00 0.12
N LEU A 42 -4.40 35.24 1.45
CA LEU A 42 -5.57 35.74 2.17
C LEU A 42 -5.51 37.24 2.49
N GLY A 43 -4.52 37.96 1.94
CA GLY A 43 -4.30 39.37 2.22
C GLY A 43 -3.99 39.67 3.69
N ARG A 44 -4.13 40.94 4.09
CA ARG A 44 -3.72 41.43 5.42
C ARG A 44 -4.55 40.88 6.58
N PHE A 45 -5.80 40.49 6.34
CA PHE A 45 -6.69 39.97 7.38
C PHE A 45 -6.49 38.47 7.66
N GLY A 46 -5.85 37.75 6.74
CA GLY A 46 -5.56 36.32 6.90
C GLY A 46 -4.09 36.03 7.21
N GLU A 47 -3.35 37.01 7.72
CA GLU A 47 -1.93 36.83 8.07
C GLU A 47 -1.77 35.67 9.08
N GLY A 48 -0.79 34.79 8.85
CA GLY A 48 -0.53 33.60 9.67
C GLY A 48 -1.41 32.38 9.38
N ILE A 49 -2.62 32.55 8.82
CA ILE A 49 -3.50 31.42 8.47
C ILE A 49 -2.86 30.50 7.41
N PRO A 50 -2.24 31.00 6.32
CA PRO A 50 -1.54 30.15 5.36
C PRO A 50 -0.46 29.28 6.00
N ALA A 51 0.30 29.83 6.95
CA ALA A 51 1.36 29.09 7.64
C ALA A 51 0.77 27.94 8.47
N ILE A 52 -0.28 28.20 9.26
CA ILE A 52 -0.98 27.18 10.06
C ILE A 52 -1.57 26.09 9.15
N PHE A 53 -2.21 26.48 8.05
CA PHE A 53 -2.77 25.54 7.09
C PHE A 53 -1.67 24.65 6.48
N ASN A 54 -0.57 25.25 6.03
CA ASN A 54 0.53 24.52 5.41
C ASN A 54 1.22 23.57 6.39
N GLU A 55 1.34 23.96 7.66
CA GLU A 55 1.87 23.10 8.72
C GLU A 55 0.96 21.90 8.96
N ALA A 56 -0.35 22.13 9.12
CA ALA A 56 -1.32 21.05 9.27
C ALA A 56 -1.33 20.11 8.06
N ALA A 57 -1.29 20.66 6.84
CA ALA A 57 -1.20 19.88 5.60
C ALA A 57 0.06 19.02 5.56
N ARG A 58 1.21 19.55 6.02
CA ARG A 58 2.47 18.79 6.11
C ARG A 58 2.36 17.64 7.09
N SER A 59 1.81 17.86 8.29
CA SER A 59 1.63 16.79 9.28
C SER A 59 0.74 15.66 8.74
N VAL A 60 -0.33 16.00 8.02
CA VAL A 60 -1.21 15.01 7.39
C VAL A 60 -0.47 14.24 6.28
N VAL A 61 0.29 14.93 5.42
CA VAL A 61 1.09 14.30 4.38
C VAL A 61 2.10 13.30 4.96
N GLU A 62 2.81 13.68 6.03
CA GLU A 62 3.77 12.79 6.68
C GLU A 62 3.09 11.55 7.29
N ALA A 63 1.95 11.73 7.96
CA ALA A 63 1.21 10.63 8.55
C ALA A 63 0.70 9.66 7.47
N LEU A 64 0.09 10.19 6.40
CA LEU A 64 -0.41 9.39 5.28
C LEU A 64 0.72 8.67 4.54
N GLY A 65 1.88 9.32 4.36
CA GLY A 65 3.07 8.71 3.76
C GLY A 65 3.53 7.48 4.55
N LYS A 66 3.73 7.64 5.86
CA LYS A 66 4.13 6.52 6.76
C LYS A 66 3.10 5.40 6.78
N SER A 67 1.80 5.73 6.82
CA SER A 67 0.74 4.72 6.74
C SER A 67 0.74 3.99 5.40
N GLY A 68 0.91 4.71 4.29
CA GLY A 68 1.00 4.14 2.94
C GLY A 68 2.16 3.14 2.82
N GLU A 69 3.34 3.51 3.29
CA GLU A 69 4.52 2.63 3.30
C GLU A 69 4.31 1.35 4.13
N ALA A 70 3.73 1.48 5.33
CA ALA A 70 3.46 0.33 6.19
C ALA A 70 2.44 -0.63 5.55
N VAL A 71 1.37 -0.09 4.96
CA VAL A 71 0.35 -0.88 4.25
C VAL A 71 0.96 -1.54 3.01
N HIS A 72 1.78 -0.82 2.25
CA HIS A 72 2.47 -1.35 1.08
C HIS A 72 3.36 -2.54 1.45
N SER A 73 4.19 -2.38 2.48
CA SER A 73 5.09 -3.42 2.99
C SER A 73 4.31 -4.67 3.42
N ALA A 74 3.17 -4.51 4.11
CA ALA A 74 2.30 -5.63 4.47
C ALA A 74 1.73 -6.34 3.23
N GLY A 75 1.33 -5.58 2.21
CA GLY A 75 0.86 -6.14 0.93
C GLY A 75 1.93 -6.98 0.25
N VAL A 76 3.14 -6.43 0.10
CA VAL A 76 4.30 -7.13 -0.48
C VAL A 76 4.61 -8.41 0.27
N GLY A 77 4.67 -8.37 1.61
CA GLY A 77 4.93 -9.57 2.42
C GLY A 77 3.87 -10.67 2.23
N ILE A 78 2.59 -10.30 2.14
CA ILE A 78 1.51 -11.26 1.84
C ILE A 78 1.67 -11.84 0.43
N GLY A 79 2.07 -11.02 -0.55
CA GLY A 79 2.36 -11.46 -1.91
C GLY A 79 3.55 -12.43 -1.98
N GLU A 80 4.60 -12.17 -1.19
CA GLU A 80 5.74 -13.09 -1.05
C GLU A 80 5.32 -14.43 -0.45
N CYS A 81 4.48 -14.43 0.59
CA CYS A 81 3.91 -15.68 1.12
C CYS A 81 3.18 -16.47 0.02
N ALA A 82 2.37 -15.80 -0.80
CA ALA A 82 1.68 -16.46 -1.92
C ALA A 82 2.67 -17.09 -2.91
N ASN A 83 3.74 -16.39 -3.25
CA ASN A 83 4.78 -16.90 -4.16
C ASN A 83 5.52 -18.11 -3.56
N ILE A 84 5.79 -18.11 -2.25
CA ILE A 84 6.42 -19.25 -1.56
C ILE A 84 5.51 -20.48 -1.64
N TYR A 85 4.22 -20.33 -1.34
CA TYR A 85 3.26 -21.43 -1.45
C TYR A 85 3.17 -21.99 -2.87
N GLU A 86 3.09 -21.14 -3.90
CA GLU A 86 3.06 -21.61 -5.29
C GLU A 86 4.34 -22.34 -5.72
N ARG A 87 5.51 -21.90 -5.23
CA ARG A 87 6.77 -22.59 -5.51
C ARG A 87 6.83 -23.96 -4.84
N MET A 88 6.41 -24.05 -3.58
CA MET A 88 6.33 -25.33 -2.87
C MET A 88 5.39 -26.30 -3.57
N ASP A 89 4.21 -25.84 -3.98
CA ASP A 89 3.27 -26.64 -4.76
C ASP A 89 3.92 -27.13 -6.07
N ALA A 90 4.57 -26.24 -6.82
CA ALA A 90 5.24 -26.59 -8.07
C ALA A 90 6.39 -27.60 -7.90
N GLU A 91 7.16 -27.51 -6.80
CA GLU A 91 8.19 -28.49 -6.45
C GLU A 91 7.59 -29.83 -6.06
N PHE A 92 6.48 -29.85 -5.30
CA PHE A 92 5.73 -31.06 -4.99
C PHE A 92 5.21 -31.74 -6.27
N TYR A 93 4.58 -30.99 -7.18
CA TYR A 93 4.08 -31.54 -8.44
C TYR A 93 5.21 -32.10 -9.34
N ARG A 94 6.40 -31.47 -9.34
CA ARG A 94 7.59 -32.00 -10.03
C ARG A 94 8.12 -33.29 -9.38
N ARG A 95 8.23 -33.31 -8.04
CA ARG A 95 8.80 -34.44 -7.29
C ARG A 95 7.96 -35.72 -7.40
N PHE A 96 6.64 -35.59 -7.55
CA PHE A 96 5.71 -36.72 -7.70
C PHE A 96 5.31 -37.00 -9.16
N GLY A 97 5.96 -36.37 -10.14
CA GLY A 97 5.79 -36.69 -11.57
C GLY A 97 4.47 -36.22 -12.20
N TYR A 98 3.68 -35.39 -11.53
CA TYR A 98 2.41 -34.87 -12.04
C TYR A 98 2.57 -33.76 -13.10
N LEU A 99 3.77 -33.18 -13.23
CA LEU A 99 4.13 -32.19 -14.27
C LEU A 99 4.94 -32.79 -15.42
N ALA A 100 5.08 -34.12 -15.50
CA ALA A 100 5.66 -34.75 -16.67
C ALA A 100 4.67 -34.63 -17.84
N GLU A 101 4.89 -33.62 -18.69
CA GLU A 101 4.22 -33.44 -19.98
C GLU A 101 4.34 -34.73 -20.81
N LYS A 102 3.21 -35.13 -21.40
CA LYS A 102 3.17 -35.90 -22.64
C LYS A 102 3.16 -34.93 -23.81
#